data_AF-A0A1F8TG22-F1
#
_entry.id   AF-A0A1F8TG22-F1
#
_cell.length_a   1.000
_cell.length_b   1.000
_cell.length_c   1.000
_cell.angle_alpha   90.00
_cell.angle_beta   90.00
_cell.angle_gamma   90.00
#
_symmetry.space_group_name_H-M   'P 1'
#
loop_
_entity.id
_entity.type
_entity.pdbx_description
1 polymer ?
#
loop_
_entity_poly.entity_id
_entity_poly.type
_entity_poly.pdbx_seq_one_letter_code
_entity_poly.pdbx_strand_id
1 'polypeptide(L)'
;MTAPVELFPLRCLRCDTPIPAEPDEVAWTCAQCGQGLLLYKNQELVPINIHYTPAIPANGKGRPFWVTIGRVTLSRQVYGGGAGKMPEAERFGGTGRQFVIPAFTCPLDTLLSLATQFLNQPPALQDGPAARYEPVILSPDDAPALAEYIVMAVEAGRKDNLKSAEVSVYLEPPDLWVLP
;
A
#
# COMPACT_ATOMS: atom_id res chain seq x y z
N MET A 1 1.47 35.89 -3.75
CA MET A 1 2.69 35.78 -2.90
C MET A 1 3.01 34.30 -2.83
N THR A 2 4.12 33.87 -3.40
CA THR A 2 4.60 32.50 -3.30
C THR A 2 5.05 32.25 -1.86
N ALA A 3 4.58 31.17 -1.23
CA ALA A 3 5.04 30.79 0.10
C ALA A 3 6.57 30.63 0.08
N PRO A 4 7.29 31.09 1.12
CA PRO A 4 8.72 30.89 1.20
C PRO A 4 9.05 29.39 1.25
N VAL A 5 10.13 28.99 0.58
CA VAL A 5 10.64 27.62 0.66
C VAL A 5 11.29 27.43 2.02
N GLU A 6 10.79 26.48 2.80
CA GLU A 6 11.34 26.09 4.09
C GLU A 6 12.09 24.76 3.94
N LEU A 7 13.30 24.69 4.51
CA LEU A 7 14.10 23.47 4.51
C LEU A 7 13.93 22.75 5.85
N PHE A 8 13.41 21.54 5.79
CA PHE A 8 13.26 20.69 6.97
C PHE A 8 14.44 19.71 7.08
N PRO A 9 15.27 19.77 8.13
CA PRO A 9 16.37 18.83 8.31
C PRO A 9 15.82 17.44 8.67
N LEU A 10 15.88 16.51 7.72
CA LEU A 10 15.39 15.15 7.92
C LEU A 10 16.37 14.35 8.81
N ARG A 11 15.99 14.12 10.06
CA ARG A 11 16.79 13.42 11.07
C ARG A 11 15.99 12.29 11.73
N CYS A 12 16.69 11.24 12.13
CA CYS A 12 16.06 10.13 12.84
C CYS A 12 15.52 10.59 14.20
N LEU A 13 14.23 10.37 14.44
CA LEU A 13 13.54 10.69 15.70
C LEU A 13 14.12 9.94 16.92
N ARG A 14 14.88 8.86 16.71
CA ARG A 14 15.44 8.02 17.78
C ARG A 14 16.90 8.34 18.13
N CYS A 15 17.75 8.61 17.14
CA CYS A 15 19.20 8.77 17.35
C CYS A 15 19.80 10.01 16.68
N ASP A 16 18.98 10.91 16.15
CA ASP A 16 19.35 12.18 15.50
C ASP A 16 20.26 12.07 14.25
N THR A 17 20.55 10.84 13.81
CA THR A 17 21.33 10.58 12.59
C THR A 17 20.61 11.20 11.38
N PRO A 18 21.33 11.97 10.52
CA PRO A 18 20.77 12.48 9.28
C PRO A 18 20.25 11.35 8.38
N ILE A 19 19.08 11.55 7.77
CA ILE A 19 18.49 10.59 6.84
C ILE A 19 18.95 10.94 5.43
N PRO A 20 19.62 10.03 4.71
CA PRO A 20 20.05 10.27 3.33
C PRO A 20 18.86 10.05 2.38
N ALA A 21 17.90 10.97 2.39
CA ALA A 21 16.72 10.92 1.54
C ALA A 21 17.05 11.31 0.09
N GLU A 22 16.58 10.49 -0.84
CA GLU A 22 16.54 10.84 -2.27
C GLU A 22 15.30 11.69 -2.58
N PRO A 23 15.26 12.39 -3.74
CA PRO A 23 14.06 13.08 -4.18
C PRO A 23 12.85 12.16 -4.22
N ASP A 24 11.70 12.70 -3.83
CA ASP A 24 10.39 12.03 -3.81
C ASP A 24 10.26 10.83 -2.85
N GLU A 25 11.30 10.47 -2.09
CA GLU A 25 11.16 9.50 -1.03
C GLU A 25 10.29 10.04 0.11
N VAL A 26 9.45 9.18 0.65
CA VAL A 26 8.55 9.51 1.77
C VAL A 26 8.81 8.66 3.00
N ALA A 27 9.51 7.53 2.89
CA ALA A 27 9.82 6.68 4.03
C ALA A 27 11.21 6.05 3.98
N TRP A 28 11.82 5.87 5.15
CA TRP A 28 13.22 5.46 5.30
C TRP A 28 13.44 4.55 6.51
N THR A 29 14.51 3.75 6.44
CA THR A 29 15.07 3.08 7.60
C THR A 29 16.35 3.80 8.01
N CYS A 30 16.47 4.21 9.27
CA CYS A 30 17.69 4.81 9.78
C CYS A 30 18.86 3.81 9.71
N ALA A 31 19.92 4.17 9.00
CA ALA A 31 21.10 3.31 8.83
C ALA A 31 21.87 3.01 10.13
N GLN A 32 21.68 3.84 11.17
CA GLN A 32 22.39 3.68 12.44
C GLN A 32 21.61 2.86 13.49
N CYS A 33 20.30 3.10 13.65
CA CYS A 33 19.51 2.45 14.70
C CYS A 33 18.37 1.56 14.18
N GLY A 34 18.15 1.51 12.85
CA GLY A 34 17.10 0.72 12.22
C GLY A 34 15.68 1.26 12.36
N GLN A 35 15.48 2.44 12.98
CA GLN A 35 14.16 3.05 13.11
C GLN A 35 13.56 3.37 11.74
N GLY A 36 12.34 2.89 11.49
CA GLY A 36 11.53 3.30 10.35
C GLY A 36 10.93 4.69 10.57
N LEU A 37 10.90 5.49 9.50
CA LEU A 37 10.44 6.87 9.48
C LEU A 37 9.57 7.10 8.24
N LEU A 38 8.50 7.88 8.40
CA LEU A 38 7.60 8.32 7.32
C LEU A 38 7.40 9.83 7.42
N LEU A 39 7.55 10.52 6.29
CA LEU A 39 7.21 11.93 6.13
C LEU A 39 5.84 12.05 5.46
N TYR A 40 4.86 12.55 6.19
CA TYR A 40 3.52 12.83 5.65
C TYR A 40 3.49 14.12 4.83
N LYS A 41 2.43 14.29 4.03
CA LYS A 41 2.20 15.50 3.20
C LYS A 41 2.10 16.79 4.04
N ASN A 42 1.72 16.68 5.31
CA ASN A 42 1.71 17.80 6.27
C ASN A 42 3.10 18.13 6.85
N GLN A 43 4.18 17.53 6.33
CA GLN A 43 5.57 17.67 6.78
C GLN A 43 5.85 17.07 8.16
N GLU A 44 4.94 16.25 8.68
CA GLU A 44 5.15 15.54 9.93
C GLU A 44 5.98 14.28 9.70
N LEU A 45 7.10 14.18 10.41
CA LEU A 45 7.94 12.99 10.45
C LEU A 45 7.49 12.10 11.60
N VAL A 46 7.05 10.88 11.31
CA VAL A 46 6.58 9.92 12.32
C VAL A 46 7.39 8.62 12.28
N PRO A 47 7.48 7.89 13.40
CA PRO A 47 8.00 6.53 13.37
C PRO A 47 7.02 5.57 12.71
N ILE A 48 7.53 4.63 11.92
CA ILE A 48 6.76 3.52 11.34
C ILE A 48 7.46 2.18 11.57
N ASN A 49 6.70 1.09 11.49
CA ASN A 49 7.26 -0.24 11.43
C ASN A 49 7.62 -0.58 9.97
N ILE A 50 8.84 -1.08 9.79
CA ILE A 50 9.32 -1.58 8.51
C ILE A 50 9.73 -3.02 8.72
N HIS A 51 8.98 -3.92 8.08
CA HIS A 51 9.16 -5.36 8.16
C HIS A 51 9.86 -5.87 6.91
N TYR A 52 10.60 -6.96 7.04
CA TYR A 52 11.34 -7.58 5.95
C TYR A 52 10.99 -9.06 5.91
N THR A 53 10.72 -9.61 4.73
CA THR A 53 10.50 -11.05 4.60
C THR A 53 11.82 -11.81 4.46
N PRO A 54 11.93 -13.05 4.98
CA PRO A 54 13.16 -13.85 4.88
C PRO A 54 13.47 -14.30 3.44
N ALA A 55 12.52 -14.15 2.51
CA ALA A 55 12.67 -14.52 1.10
C ALA A 55 13.54 -13.53 0.29
N ILE A 56 13.88 -12.37 0.85
CA ILE A 56 14.75 -11.40 0.18
C ILE A 56 16.18 -11.97 0.14
N PRO A 57 16.81 -12.10 -1.05
CA PRO A 57 18.18 -12.59 -1.12
C PRO A 57 19.15 -11.69 -0.33
N ALA A 58 20.16 -12.27 0.34
CA ALA A 58 21.09 -11.51 1.20
C ALA A 58 21.83 -10.36 0.48
N ASN A 59 22.08 -10.51 -0.82
CA ASN A 59 22.67 -9.47 -1.67
C ASN A 59 21.64 -8.85 -2.65
N GLY A 60 20.38 -9.23 -2.49
CA GLY A 60 19.26 -8.72 -3.27
C GLY A 60 18.72 -7.41 -2.71
N LYS A 61 17.74 -6.89 -3.44
CA LYS A 61 16.97 -5.71 -3.07
C LYS A 61 15.51 -6.12 -3.08
N GLY A 62 14.81 -5.91 -1.98
CA GLY A 62 13.37 -6.13 -1.92
C GLY A 62 12.58 -4.94 -2.44
N ARG A 63 11.27 -5.14 -2.61
CA ARG A 63 10.31 -4.13 -3.01
C ARG A 63 9.39 -3.78 -1.84
N PRO A 64 9.20 -2.48 -1.53
CA PRO A 64 8.37 -2.06 -0.42
C PRO A 64 6.88 -2.04 -0.79
N PHE A 65 6.03 -2.46 0.13
CA PHE A 65 4.58 -2.47 -0.01
C PHE A 65 3.91 -1.95 1.27
N TRP A 66 2.89 -1.13 1.12
CA TRP A 66 1.95 -0.84 2.19
C TRP A 66 1.03 -2.03 2.34
N VAL A 67 1.08 -2.67 3.51
CA VAL A 67 0.26 -3.83 3.82
C VAL A 67 -0.71 -3.47 4.93
N THR A 68 -2.00 -3.69 4.68
CA THR A 68 -3.07 -3.32 5.60
C THR A 68 -4.26 -4.26 5.47
N ILE A 69 -5.13 -4.26 6.48
CA ILE A 69 -6.43 -4.89 6.42
C ILE A 69 -7.47 -3.84 5.96
N GLY A 70 -8.18 -4.17 4.88
CA GLY A 70 -9.22 -3.34 4.31
C GLY A 70 -10.60 -4.00 4.35
N ARG A 71 -11.65 -3.18 4.53
CA ARG A 71 -13.05 -3.58 4.38
C ARG A 71 -13.61 -2.90 3.15
N VAL A 72 -14.29 -3.67 2.30
CA VAL A 72 -14.83 -3.16 1.03
C VAL A 72 -16.35 -3.26 1.06
N THR A 73 -17.00 -2.17 0.69
CA THR A 73 -18.44 -2.12 0.43
C THR A 73 -18.65 -1.93 -1.07
N LEU A 74 -19.43 -2.83 -1.68
CA LEU A 74 -19.73 -2.82 -3.10
C LEU A 74 -21.24 -2.86 -3.30
N SER A 75 -21.78 -1.84 -3.96
CA SER A 75 -23.16 -1.80 -4.44
C SER A 75 -23.15 -1.90 -5.97
N ARG A 76 -23.94 -2.81 -6.55
CA ARG A 76 -23.92 -3.06 -8.01
C ARG A 76 -25.31 -3.15 -8.62
N GLN A 77 -25.43 -2.70 -9.86
CA GLN A 77 -26.60 -2.90 -10.72
C GLN A 77 -26.18 -3.61 -12.01
N VAL A 78 -26.96 -4.60 -12.45
CA VAL A 78 -26.78 -5.28 -13.73
C VAL A 78 -27.99 -5.06 -14.63
N TYR A 79 -27.78 -5.08 -15.95
CA TYR A 79 -28.87 -5.02 -16.91
C TYR A 79 -29.78 -6.25 -16.77
N GLY A 80 -31.11 -6.05 -16.70
CA GLY A 80 -32.11 -7.13 -16.58
C GLY A 80 -32.85 -7.22 -15.25
N GLY A 81 -32.69 -6.26 -14.33
CA GLY A 81 -33.57 -6.11 -13.15
C GLY A 81 -33.27 -7.05 -11.97
N GLY A 82 -32.32 -7.96 -12.12
CA GLY A 82 -31.74 -8.69 -10.99
C GLY A 82 -30.90 -7.72 -10.16
N ALA A 83 -31.49 -7.10 -9.14
CA ALA A 83 -30.72 -6.63 -8.00
C ALA A 83 -30.14 -7.90 -7.35
N GLY A 84 -29.01 -8.36 -7.87
CA GLY A 84 -28.28 -9.51 -7.37
C GLY A 84 -27.77 -9.17 -5.98
N LYS A 85 -28.64 -9.27 -4.97
CA LYS A 85 -28.23 -9.66 -3.63
C LYS A 85 -27.79 -11.12 -3.72
N MET A 86 -26.70 -11.39 -4.42
CA MET A 86 -26.03 -12.67 -4.33
C MET A 86 -25.10 -12.67 -3.11
N PRO A 87 -24.86 -13.85 -2.51
CA PRO A 87 -24.14 -13.98 -1.23
C PRO A 87 -22.65 -13.61 -1.29
N GLU A 88 -22.09 -13.35 -2.47
CA GLU A 88 -20.65 -13.05 -2.66
C GLU A 88 -20.24 -11.61 -2.33
N ALA A 89 -21.13 -10.83 -1.71
CA ALA A 89 -20.68 -9.84 -0.75
C ALA A 89 -19.62 -10.43 0.20
N GLU A 90 -19.60 -11.75 0.45
CA GLU A 90 -18.55 -12.48 1.18
C GLU A 90 -17.12 -12.43 0.60
N ARG A 91 -16.90 -12.14 -0.69
CA ARG A 91 -15.52 -11.98 -1.22
C ARG A 91 -14.88 -10.65 -0.81
N PHE A 92 -15.64 -9.66 -0.37
CA PHE A 92 -15.14 -8.33 -0.04
C PHE A 92 -15.74 -7.75 1.25
N GLY A 93 -16.79 -8.38 1.76
CA GLY A 93 -17.60 -7.98 2.91
C GLY A 93 -17.59 -9.05 3.99
N GLY A 94 -17.51 -8.57 5.24
CA GLY A 94 -17.64 -9.37 6.46
C GLY A 94 -16.33 -9.54 7.23
N THR A 95 -15.26 -10.00 6.57
CA THR A 95 -13.93 -10.16 7.17
C THR A 95 -12.94 -9.28 6.42
N GLY A 96 -12.19 -8.44 7.14
CA GLY A 96 -11.20 -7.56 6.52
C GLY A 96 -10.21 -8.37 5.67
N ARG A 97 -9.84 -7.84 4.50
CA ARG A 97 -8.89 -8.47 3.57
C ARG A 97 -7.56 -7.77 3.59
N GLN A 98 -6.49 -8.54 3.42
CA GLN A 98 -5.16 -7.96 3.25
C GLN A 98 -5.05 -7.28 1.89
N PHE A 99 -4.74 -6.00 1.89
CA PHE A 99 -4.29 -5.23 0.74
C PHE A 99 -2.77 -5.15 0.77
N VAL A 100 -2.15 -5.35 -0.39
CA VAL A 100 -0.70 -5.25 -0.59
C VAL A 100 -0.48 -4.27 -1.73
N ILE A 101 -0.19 -3.02 -1.37
CA ILE A 101 -0.16 -1.89 -2.31
C ILE A 101 1.30 -1.48 -2.52
N PRO A 102 1.80 -1.41 -3.76
CA PRO A 102 3.17 -0.96 -4.01
C PRO A 102 3.45 0.38 -3.35
N ALA A 103 4.58 0.47 -2.63
CA ALA A 103 5.06 1.72 -2.06
C ALA A 103 6.14 2.40 -2.95
N PHE A 104 6.42 1.79 -4.11
CA PHE A 104 7.38 2.25 -5.12
C PHE A 104 6.65 2.62 -6.42
N THR A 105 7.32 3.37 -7.29
CA THR A 105 6.78 3.74 -8.60
C THR A 105 6.68 2.51 -9.51
N CYS A 106 5.49 2.22 -10.01
CA CYS A 106 5.28 1.19 -11.04
C CYS A 106 4.16 1.59 -12.02
N PRO A 107 4.16 1.04 -13.25
CA PRO A 107 3.04 1.22 -14.18
C PRO A 107 1.73 0.66 -13.61
N LEU A 108 0.61 1.25 -14.02
CA LEU A 108 -0.73 0.87 -13.53
C LEU A 108 -1.06 -0.60 -13.80
N ASP A 109 -0.65 -1.13 -14.96
CA ASP A 109 -0.81 -2.55 -15.29
C ASP A 109 -0.02 -3.47 -14.35
N THR A 110 1.18 -3.01 -13.92
CA THR A 110 1.99 -3.75 -12.94
C THR A 110 1.32 -3.74 -11.56
N LEU A 111 0.77 -2.59 -11.16
CA LEU A 111 -0.02 -2.47 -9.92
C LEU A 111 -1.20 -3.44 -9.93
N LEU A 112 -1.98 -3.48 -11.02
CA LEU A 112 -3.14 -4.37 -11.14
C LEU A 112 -2.73 -5.86 -11.13
N SER A 113 -1.63 -6.19 -11.81
CA SER A 113 -1.09 -7.55 -11.82
C SER A 113 -0.68 -8.00 -10.41
N LEU A 114 0.07 -7.16 -9.68
CA LEU A 114 0.51 -7.44 -8.32
C LEU A 114 -0.67 -7.53 -7.35
N ALA A 115 -1.61 -6.59 -7.43
CA ALA A 115 -2.79 -6.58 -6.59
C ALA A 115 -3.64 -7.83 -6.79
N THR A 116 -3.89 -8.23 -8.04
CA THR A 116 -4.64 -9.44 -8.36
C THR A 116 -3.91 -10.70 -7.88
N GLN A 117 -2.57 -10.74 -8.04
CA GLN A 117 -1.76 -11.83 -7.53
C GLN A 117 -1.89 -11.96 -6.01
N PHE A 118 -1.73 -10.87 -5.26
CA PHE A 118 -1.76 -10.89 -3.80
C PHE A 118 -3.17 -11.05 -3.21
N LEU A 119 -4.22 -10.64 -3.92
CA LEU A 119 -5.60 -10.96 -3.53
C LEU A 119 -5.89 -12.46 -3.63
N ASN A 120 -5.32 -13.14 -4.62
CA ASN A 120 -5.49 -14.58 -4.82
C ASN A 120 -4.54 -15.41 -3.95
N GLN A 121 -3.30 -14.94 -3.79
CA GLN A 121 -2.25 -15.59 -3.03
C GLN A 121 -1.55 -14.55 -2.16
N PRO A 122 -2.11 -14.22 -0.98
CA PRO A 122 -1.50 -13.28 -0.05
C PRO A 122 -0.08 -13.73 0.32
N PRO A 123 0.88 -12.81 0.42
CA PRO A 123 2.22 -13.14 0.87
C PRO A 123 2.19 -13.56 2.34
N ALA A 124 3.03 -14.53 2.70
CA ALA A 124 3.26 -14.88 4.10
C ALA A 124 4.06 -13.75 4.77
N LEU A 125 3.42 -13.03 5.69
CA LEU A 125 4.05 -11.96 6.46
C LEU A 125 4.77 -12.55 7.66
N GLN A 126 6.03 -12.93 7.44
CA GLN A 126 6.93 -13.39 8.50
C GLN A 126 8.15 -12.48 8.52
N ASP A 127 8.49 -11.97 9.70
CA ASP A 127 9.70 -11.17 9.88
C ASP A 127 10.97 -11.98 9.58
N GLY A 128 11.89 -11.29 8.92
CA GLY A 128 13.21 -11.74 8.54
C GLY A 128 14.24 -10.64 8.81
N PRO A 129 15.50 -10.88 8.41
CA PRO A 129 16.56 -9.91 8.61
C PRO A 129 16.34 -8.64 7.78
N ALA A 130 16.80 -7.50 8.30
CA ALA A 130 16.80 -6.24 7.54
C ALA A 130 17.56 -6.40 6.22
N ALA A 131 16.99 -5.88 5.14
CA ALA A 131 17.54 -5.97 3.80
C ALA A 131 17.49 -4.62 3.08
N ARG A 132 18.22 -4.49 1.97
CA ARG A 132 18.07 -3.32 1.10
C ARG A 132 16.74 -3.40 0.36
N TYR A 133 16.12 -2.25 0.10
CA TYR A 133 14.85 -2.19 -0.61
C TYR A 133 14.77 -0.98 -1.54
N GLU A 134 13.82 -1.02 -2.47
CA GLU A 134 13.55 0.10 -3.39
C GLU A 134 13.06 1.34 -2.65
N PRO A 135 13.33 2.55 -3.19
CA PRO A 135 12.80 3.80 -2.63
C PRO A 135 11.29 3.72 -2.37
N VAL A 136 10.87 4.23 -1.23
CA VAL A 136 9.44 4.36 -0.89
C VAL A 136 9.00 5.73 -1.36
N ILE A 137 8.25 5.75 -2.46
CA ILE A 137 7.83 6.98 -3.16
C ILE A 137 6.34 7.26 -2.94
N LEU A 138 5.51 6.22 -2.84
CA LEU A 138 4.07 6.38 -2.68
C LEU A 138 3.73 6.48 -1.19
N SER A 139 2.94 7.50 -0.81
CA SER A 139 2.51 7.70 0.57
C SER A 139 1.43 6.68 0.95
N PRO A 140 1.35 6.24 2.22
CA PRO A 140 0.21 5.46 2.69
C PRO A 140 -1.12 6.23 2.57
N ASP A 141 -1.09 7.57 2.49
CA ASP A 141 -2.28 8.39 2.23
C ASP A 141 -2.89 8.13 0.84
N ASP A 142 -2.10 7.62 -0.10
CA ASP A 142 -2.56 7.28 -1.45
C ASP A 142 -3.14 5.85 -1.52
N ALA A 143 -2.93 5.04 -0.46
CA ALA A 143 -3.38 3.65 -0.40
C ALA A 143 -4.90 3.48 -0.56
N PRO A 144 -5.79 4.31 0.04
CA PRO A 144 -7.23 4.18 -0.15
C PRO A 144 -7.65 4.33 -1.61
N ALA A 145 -7.13 5.34 -2.30
CA ALA A 145 -7.45 5.59 -3.71
C ALA A 145 -6.96 4.44 -4.62
N LEU A 146 -5.76 3.91 -4.34
CA LEU A 146 -5.23 2.76 -5.07
C LEU A 146 -6.03 1.48 -4.78
N ALA A 147 -6.47 1.27 -3.55
CA ALA A 147 -7.31 0.14 -3.17
C ALA A 147 -8.68 0.20 -3.85
N GLU A 148 -9.32 1.37 -3.91
CA GLU A 148 -10.56 1.59 -4.65
C GLU A 148 -10.38 1.28 -6.14
N TYR A 149 -9.28 1.75 -6.74
CA TYR A 149 -8.96 1.47 -8.13
C TYR A 149 -8.80 -0.04 -8.38
N ILE A 150 -8.08 -0.76 -7.52
CA ILE A 150 -7.91 -2.22 -7.60
C ILE A 150 -9.27 -2.93 -7.54
N VAL A 151 -10.12 -2.58 -6.57
CA VAL A 151 -11.44 -3.21 -6.41
C VAL A 151 -12.31 -2.94 -7.63
N MET A 152 -12.33 -1.71 -8.15
CA MET A 152 -13.08 -1.35 -9.34
C MET A 152 -12.57 -2.12 -10.57
N ALA A 153 -11.25 -2.23 -10.75
CA ALA A 153 -10.66 -2.98 -11.86
C ALA A 153 -11.03 -4.48 -11.81
N VAL A 154 -11.00 -5.08 -10.62
CA VAL A 154 -11.44 -6.46 -10.41
C VAL A 154 -12.93 -6.64 -10.72
N GLU A 155 -13.79 -5.70 -10.31
CA GLU A 155 -15.22 -5.74 -10.60
C GLU A 155 -15.49 -5.56 -12.10
N ALA A 156 -14.84 -4.60 -12.75
CA ALA A 156 -14.98 -4.34 -14.18
C ALA A 156 -14.47 -5.50 -15.05
N GLY A 157 -13.51 -6.29 -14.55
CA GLY A 157 -13.01 -7.49 -15.21
C GLY A 157 -14.00 -8.67 -15.23
N ARG A 158 -15.12 -8.57 -14.50
CA ARG A 158 -16.14 -9.62 -14.49
C ARG A 158 -16.91 -9.62 -15.81
N LYS A 159 -17.05 -10.81 -16.40
CA LYS A 159 -17.85 -11.03 -17.61
C LYS A 159 -19.33 -11.12 -17.27
N ASP A 160 -19.89 -10.03 -16.77
CA ASP A 160 -21.31 -9.88 -16.49
C ASP A 160 -21.86 -8.56 -17.07
N ASN A 161 -23.18 -8.42 -17.10
CA ASN A 161 -23.83 -7.24 -17.69
C ASN A 161 -23.90 -6.09 -16.67
N LEU A 162 -22.76 -5.68 -16.10
CA LEU A 162 -22.67 -4.57 -15.14
C LEU A 162 -23.18 -3.27 -15.77
N LYS A 163 -24.12 -2.62 -15.09
CA LYS A 163 -24.65 -1.30 -15.44
C LYS A 163 -23.97 -0.20 -14.63
N SER A 164 -23.84 -0.40 -13.32
CA SER A 164 -23.17 0.52 -12.41
C SER A 164 -22.62 -0.22 -11.19
N ALA A 165 -21.55 0.33 -10.62
CA ALA A 165 -20.98 -0.11 -9.36
C ALA A 165 -20.55 1.11 -8.54
N GLU A 166 -20.82 1.07 -7.24
CA GLU A 166 -20.30 2.00 -6.25
C GLU A 166 -19.41 1.21 -5.28
N VAL A 167 -18.17 1.67 -5.13
CA VAL A 167 -17.15 1.04 -4.30
C VAL A 167 -16.76 2.03 -3.22
N SER A 168 -16.65 1.54 -1.99
CA SER A 168 -16.03 2.26 -0.88
C SER A 168 -15.09 1.32 -0.16
N VAL A 169 -13.87 1.80 0.12
CA VAL A 169 -12.85 1.04 0.83
C VAL A 169 -12.46 1.78 2.10
N TYR A 170 -12.49 1.04 3.22
CA TYR A 170 -11.88 1.48 4.47
C TYR A 170 -10.62 0.65 4.69
N LEU A 171 -9.49 1.30 4.96
CA LEU A 171 -8.23 0.64 5.29
C LEU A 171 -7.86 0.94 6.74
N GLU A 172 -7.38 -0.07 7.46
CA GLU A 172 -6.66 0.15 8.72
C GLU A 172 -5.31 0.82 8.42
N PRO A 173 -4.64 1.45 9.41
CA PRO A 173 -3.31 2.01 9.19
C PRO A 173 -2.34 0.93 8.65
N PRO A 174 -1.64 1.18 7.53
CA PRO A 174 -0.74 0.20 6.94
C PRO A 174 0.60 0.15 7.66
N ASP A 175 1.20 -1.04 7.71
CA ASP A 175 2.62 -1.23 7.97
C ASP A 175 3.38 -1.32 6.63
N LEU A 176 4.67 -0.95 6.65
CA LEU A 176 5.52 -1.13 5.48
C LEU A 176 6.18 -2.50 5.51
N TRP A 177 5.95 -3.31 4.48
CA TRP A 177 6.58 -4.62 4.30
C TRP A 177 7.47 -4.64 3.07
N VAL A 178 8.68 -5.16 3.24
CA VAL A 178 9.60 -5.43 2.13
C VAL A 178 9.46 -6.89 1.71
N LEU A 179 9.04 -7.08 0.46
CA LEU A 179 8.82 -8.37 -0.18
C LEU A 179 9.88 -8.60 -1.28
N PRO A 180 10.14 -9.85 -1.72
CA PRO A 180 11.07 -10.14 -2.82
C PRO A 180 10.65 -9.57 -4.20
#